data_AF-A0A354AX80-F1
#
_entry.id   AF-A0A354AX80-F1
#
_cell.length_a   1.000
_cell.length_b   1.000
_cell.length_c   1.000
_cell.angle_alpha   90.00
_cell.angle_beta   90.00
_cell.angle_gamma   90.00
#
_symmetry.space_group_name_H-M   'P 1'
#
loop_
_entity.id
_entity.type
_entity.pdbx_description
1 polymer ?
#
loop_
_entity_poly.entity_id
_entity_poly.type
_entity_poly.pdbx_seq_one_letter_code
_entity_poly.pdbx_strand_id
1 'polypeptide(L)' 'AYKWVRSAARSGKRFLFVGTKKQASEVIAQEASRCGASYVNQRWL' A
#
# COMPACT_ATOMS: atom_id res chain seq x y z
N ALA A 1 5.23 -8.17 -12.36
CA ALA A 1 5.09 -7.35 -11.13
C ALA A 1 5.89 -7.90 -9.95
N TYR A 2 5.69 -9.15 -9.53
CA TYR A 2 6.26 -9.69 -8.29
C TYR A 2 7.79 -9.59 -8.15
N LYS A 3 8.55 -9.91 -9.22
CA LYS A 3 10.02 -9.82 -9.22
C LYS A 3 10.51 -8.38 -8.95
N TRP A 4 9.88 -7.40 -9.58
CA TRP A 4 10.25 -5.99 -9.42
C TRP A 4 9.89 -5.48 -8.02
N VAL A 5 8.69 -5.78 -7.52
CA VAL A 5 8.25 -5.39 -6.18
C VAL A 5 9.18 -5.96 -5.11
N ARG A 6 9.56 -7.24 -5.24
CA ARG A 6 10.51 -7.88 -4.32
C ARG A 6 11.89 -7.21 -4.37
N SER A 7 12.39 -6.87 -5.56
CA SER A 7 13.67 -6.15 -5.70
C SER A 7 13.60 -4.75 -5.08
N ALA A 8 12.54 -3.99 -5.39
CA ALA A 8 12.30 -2.65 -4.85
C ALA A 8 12.18 -2.64 -3.32
N ALA A 9 11.50 -3.63 -2.73
CA ALA A 9 11.41 -3.81 -1.28
C ALA A 9 12.79 -4.11 -0.66
N ARG A 10 13.59 -4.97 -1.28
CA ARG A 10 14.98 -5.26 -0.83
C ARG A 10 15.88 -4.04 -0.91
N SER A 11 15.66 -3.16 -1.88
CA SER A 11 16.38 -1.88 -2.01
C SER A 11 15.87 -0.79 -1.06
N GLY A 12 14.92 -1.07 -0.17
CA GLY A 12 14.40 -0.09 0.79
C GLY A 12 13.56 1.03 0.18
N LYS A 13 12.97 0.81 -1.00
CA LYS A 13 12.08 1.80 -1.61
C LYS A 13 10.80 1.94 -0.78
N ARG A 14 10.25 3.16 -0.76
CA ARG A 14 8.97 3.45 -0.10
C ARG A 14 7.80 3.06 -1.01
N PHE A 15 6.75 2.50 -0.41
CA PHE A 15 5.51 2.11 -1.09
C PHE A 15 4.33 2.92 -0.57
N LEU A 16 3.42 3.25 -1.48
CA LEU A 16 2.15 3.89 -1.17
C LEU A 16 1.03 2.96 -1.62
N PHE A 17 0.19 2.52 -0.68
CA PHE A 17 -0.99 1.72 -0.98
C PHE A 17 -2.17 2.64 -1.24
N VAL A 18 -2.92 2.42 -2.32
CA VAL A 18 -4.07 3.28 -2.68
C VAL A 18 -5.29 2.41 -2.93
N GLY A 19 -6.37 2.69 -2.22
CA GLY A 19 -7.65 2.03 -2.44
C GLY A 19 -8.79 2.74 -1.76
N THR A 20 -9.53 3.54 -2.53
CA THR A 20 -10.63 4.39 -2.05
C THR A 20 -12.00 3.75 -2.17
N LYS A 21 -12.09 2.54 -2.75
CA LYS A 21 -13.34 1.78 -2.82
C LYS A 21 -13.70 1.24 -1.43
N LYS A 22 -14.99 1.25 -1.08
CA LYS A 22 -15.48 0.83 0.24
C LYS A 22 -14.99 -0.58 0.63
N GLN A 23 -15.06 -1.53 -0.29
CA GLN A 23 -14.60 -2.91 -0.09
C GLN A 23 -13.08 -3.08 0.03
N ALA A 24 -12.29 -2.09 -0.39
CA ALA A 24 -10.83 -2.14 -0.38
C ALA A 24 -10.21 -1.27 0.72
N SER A 25 -10.96 -0.31 1.26
CA SER A 25 -10.45 0.73 2.16
C SER A 25 -9.87 0.15 3.46
N GLU A 26 -10.54 -0.84 4.05
CA GLU A 26 -10.10 -1.50 5.27
C GLU A 26 -8.90 -2.41 5.03
N VAL A 27 -8.94 -3.21 3.97
CA VAL A 27 -7.85 -4.13 3.59
C VAL A 27 -6.56 -3.37 3.32
N ILE A 28 -6.64 -2.26 2.59
CA ILE A 28 -5.48 -1.42 2.27
C ILE A 28 -4.85 -0.83 3.53
N ALA A 29 -5.67 -0.29 4.45
CA ALA A 29 -5.19 0.29 5.68
C ALA A 29 -4.52 -0.77 6.58
N GLN A 30 -5.13 -1.95 6.70
CA GLN A 30 -4.61 -3.05 7.50
C GLN A 30 -3.27 -3.55 6.96
N GLU A 31 -3.17 -3.88 5.68
CA GLU A 31 -1.96 -4.43 5.08
C GLU A 31 -0.81 -3.42 5.03
N ALA A 32 -1.09 -2.15 4.75
CA ALA A 32 -0.08 -1.10 4.79
C ALA A 32 0.44 -0.90 6.22
N SER A 33 -0.43 -0.90 7.23
CA SER A 33 -0.03 -0.78 8.64
C SER A 33 0.82 -1.96 9.09
N ARG A 34 0.51 -3.19 8.66
CA ARG A 34 1.28 -4.40 8.98
C ARG A 34 2.72 -4.35 8.45
N CYS A 35 2.92 -3.77 7.26
CA CYS A 35 4.25 -3.64 6.66
C CYS A 35 4.91 -2.28 6.89
N GLY A 36 4.28 -1.38 7.65
CA GLY A 36 4.80 -0.04 7.94
C GLY A 36 4.83 0.90 6.71
N ALA A 37 4.03 0.62 5.69
CA ALA A 37 3.93 1.44 4.49
C ALA A 37 2.86 2.53 4.62
N SER A 38 3.00 3.60 3.84
CA SER A 38 1.98 4.66 3.77
C SER A 38 0.77 4.20 2.95
N TYR A 39 -0.42 4.73 3.25
CA TYR A 39 -1.63 4.42 2.49
C TYR A 39 -2.57 5.62 2.30
N VAL A 40 -3.41 5.53 1.26
CA VAL A 40 -4.55 6.41 1.00
C VAL A 40 -5.78 5.54 0.75
N ASN A 41 -6.73 5.59 1.67
CA ASN A 41 -7.95 4.79 1.61
C ASN A 41 -9.25 5.63 1.61
N GLN A 42 -9.09 6.96 1.61
CA GLN A 42 -10.16 7.95 1.49
C GLN A 42 -10.01 8.75 0.19
N ARG A 43 -11.12 9.25 -0.35
CA ARG A 43 -11.10 10.09 -1.55
C ARG A 43 -10.41 11.42 -1.22
N TRP A 44 -9.41 11.79 -2.00
CA TRP A 44 -8.83 13.12 -1.94
C TRP A 44 -9.82 14.12 -2.58
N LEU A 45 -10.15 15.19 -1.85
CA LEU A 45 -10.90 16.35 -2.33
C LEU A 45 -10.00 17.28 -3.15
#